data_AF-A0A937NKE5-F1
#
_entry.id   AF-A0A937NKE5-F1
#
_cell.length_a   1.000
_cell.length_b   1.000
_cell.length_c   1.000
_cell.angle_alpha   90.00
_cell.angle_beta   90.00
_cell.angle_gamma   90.00
#
_symmetry.space_group_name_H-M   'P 1'
#
loop_
_entity.id
_entity.type
_entity.pdbx_description
1 polymer ?
#
loop_
_entity_poly.entity_id
_entity_poly.type
_entity_poly.pdbx_seq_one_letter_code
_entity_poly.pdbx_strand_id
1 'polypeptide(L)'
;MRAVIMPGFSELIITANPTQEVTRKGMISIIMPWLYAPWPNAQKKGIIEMEIDGDTLRALLEELSARYKEANVDFQPINPKTNDLDFDYDVLVNGKNYVASADGLDAKLKDDDTVIVKMLWRWDG
;
A
#
# COMPACT_ATOMS: atom_id res chain seq x y z
N MET A 1 -2.59 -1.91 -13.56
CA MET A 1 -1.13 -1.91 -13.33
C MET A 1 -0.75 -3.09 -12.43
N ARG A 2 0.50 -3.54 -12.47
CA ARG A 2 1.02 -4.54 -11.53
C ARG A 2 1.54 -3.82 -10.28
N ALA A 3 1.22 -4.33 -9.10
CA ALA A 3 1.76 -3.83 -7.84
C ALA A 3 2.43 -4.97 -7.07
N VAL A 4 3.62 -4.70 -6.54
CA VAL A 4 4.31 -5.61 -5.64
C VAL A 4 4.44 -4.98 -4.26
N ILE A 5 3.82 -5.63 -3.28
CA ILE A 5 3.65 -5.11 -1.93
C ILE A 5 4.54 -5.91 -0.98
N MET A 6 5.34 -5.18 -0.22
CA MET A 6 6.15 -5.68 0.87
C MET A 6 5.61 -5.10 2.18
N PRO A 7 5.03 -5.93 3.05
CA PRO A 7 4.71 -5.51 4.40
C PRO A 7 5.99 -5.17 5.17
N GLY A 8 6.10 -3.91 5.58
CA GLY A 8 7.11 -3.37 6.48
C GLY A 8 6.71 -3.56 7.95
N PHE A 9 7.26 -2.74 8.84
CA PHE A 9 6.96 -2.83 10.27
C PHE A 9 5.60 -2.19 10.59
N SER A 10 5.37 -0.97 10.11
CA SER A 10 4.15 -0.18 10.34
C SER A 10 3.52 0.32 9.03
N GLU A 11 4.01 -0.16 7.90
CA GLU A 11 3.71 0.39 6.59
C GLU A 11 3.68 -0.70 5.53
N LEU A 12 2.95 -0.42 4.45
CA LEU A 12 3.06 -1.16 3.19
C LEU A 12 4.04 -0.43 2.30
N ILE A 13 5.07 -1.13 1.82
CA ILE A 13 5.99 -0.62 0.80
C ILE A 13 5.60 -1.27 -0.52
N ILE A 14 5.25 -0.46 -1.50
CA ILE A 14 4.64 -0.92 -2.74
C ILE A 14 5.46 -0.40 -3.91
N THR A 15 5.79 -1.25 -4.85
CA THR A 15 6.42 -0.86 -6.11
C THR A 15 5.40 -1.05 -7.24
N ALA A 16 5.11 0.03 -7.97
CA ALA A 16 4.25 0.03 -9.14
C ALA A 16 5.03 -0.43 -10.38
N ASN A 17 4.44 -1.32 -11.18
CA ASN A 17 5.01 -1.93 -12.39
C ASN A 17 6.52 -2.21 -12.28
N PRO A 18 6.96 -3.03 -11.31
CA PRO A 18 8.38 -3.21 -11.09
C PRO A 18 9.04 -3.83 -12.32
N THR A 19 10.10 -3.19 -12.80
CA THR A 19 10.89 -3.67 -13.95
C THR A 19 11.89 -4.76 -13.53
N GLN A 20 12.16 -4.86 -12.23
CA GLN A 20 13.06 -5.83 -11.62
C GLN A 20 12.35 -6.68 -10.56
N GLU A 21 12.96 -7.81 -10.19
CA GLU A 21 12.45 -8.61 -9.07
C GLU A 21 12.55 -7.83 -7.76
N VAL A 22 11.40 -7.60 -7.12
CA VAL A 22 11.34 -6.97 -5.80
C VAL A 22 11.69 -8.02 -4.75
N THR A 23 12.63 -7.71 -3.85
CA THR A 23 13.08 -8.64 -2.81
C THR A 23 13.07 -7.98 -1.43
N ARG A 24 12.90 -8.77 -0.36
CA ARG A 24 12.99 -8.29 1.04
C ARG A 24 14.42 -8.07 1.54
N LYS A 25 15.44 -8.19 0.67
CA LYS A 25 16.84 -8.20 1.10
C LYS A 25 17.21 -6.86 1.74
N GLY A 26 17.61 -6.88 3.01
CA GLY A 26 18.01 -5.69 3.77
C GLY A 26 16.94 -5.05 4.65
N MET A 27 15.71 -5.56 4.66
CA MET A 27 14.66 -5.11 5.59
C MET A 27 14.70 -5.87 6.92
N ILE A 28 14.47 -5.17 8.04
CA ILE A 28 14.35 -5.78 9.37
C ILE A 28 13.09 -6.66 9.40
N SER A 29 13.23 -7.89 9.87
CA SER A 29 12.21 -8.95 9.80
C SER A 29 11.21 -8.92 10.96
N ILE A 30 10.56 -7.78 11.20
CA ILE A 30 9.36 -7.80 12.05
C ILE A 30 8.18 -8.09 11.14
N ILE A 31 7.52 -9.22 11.39
CA ILE A 31 6.36 -9.71 10.65
C ILE A 31 5.14 -9.35 11.48
N MET A 32 4.33 -8.41 10.99
CA MET A 32 3.00 -8.12 11.55
C MET A 32 1.98 -8.93 10.73
N PRO A 33 1.44 -10.05 11.26
CA PRO A 33 0.68 -11.00 10.45
C PRO A 33 -0.54 -10.40 9.76
N TRP A 34 -1.19 -9.40 10.36
CA TRP A 34 -2.33 -8.70 9.78
C TRP A 34 -1.95 -7.84 8.56
N LEU A 35 -0.72 -7.32 8.47
CA LEU A 35 -0.25 -6.58 7.30
C LEU A 35 -0.06 -7.47 6.08
N TYR A 36 0.11 -8.78 6.27
CA TYR A 36 0.13 -9.75 5.18
C TYR A 36 -1.28 -10.16 4.73
N ALA A 37 -2.33 -9.73 5.44
CA ALA A 37 -3.68 -10.27 5.34
C ALA A 37 -3.66 -11.83 5.42
N PRO A 38 -4.75 -12.57 5.08
CA PRO A 38 -4.75 -14.03 5.08
C PRO A 38 -4.09 -14.62 3.82
N TRP A 39 -3.27 -13.86 3.08
CA TRP A 39 -2.63 -14.36 1.84
C TRP A 39 -1.48 -15.32 2.17
N PRO A 40 -1.65 -16.65 1.98
CA PRO A 40 -0.67 -17.62 2.48
C PRO A 40 0.69 -17.52 1.78
N ASN A 41 0.69 -17.08 0.52
CA ASN A 41 1.91 -16.84 -0.26
C ASN A 41 2.70 -15.65 0.29
N ALA A 42 2.01 -14.63 0.79
CA ALA A 42 2.61 -13.46 1.40
C ALA A 42 3.32 -13.79 2.71
N GLN A 43 2.73 -14.68 3.53
CA GLN A 43 3.37 -15.16 4.76
C GLN A 43 4.64 -15.96 4.49
N LYS A 44 4.67 -16.74 3.39
CA LYS A 44 5.82 -17.57 3.00
C LYS A 44 6.94 -16.79 2.31
N LYS A 45 6.59 -15.96 1.33
CA LYS A 45 7.55 -15.21 0.49
C LYS A 45 7.88 -13.83 1.06
N GLY A 46 7.00 -13.32 1.93
CA GLY A 46 7.08 -11.98 2.47
C GLY A 46 6.65 -10.87 1.50
N ILE A 47 6.09 -11.24 0.33
CA ILE A 47 5.75 -10.34 -0.77
C ILE A 47 4.38 -10.73 -1.32
N ILE A 48 3.59 -9.74 -1.72
CA ILE A 48 2.29 -9.90 -2.39
C ILE A 48 2.41 -9.29 -3.77
N GLU A 49 1.93 -9.98 -4.78
CA GLU A 49 1.85 -9.47 -6.15
C GLU A 49 0.38 -9.43 -6.56
N MET A 50 -0.06 -8.32 -7.15
CA MET A 50 -1.43 -8.16 -7.61
C MET A 50 -1.53 -7.33 -8.89
N GLU A 51 -2.54 -7.64 -9.67
CA GLU A 51 -3.00 -6.82 -10.79
C GLU A 51 -4.12 -5.90 -10.31
N ILE A 52 -4.02 -4.64 -10.68
CA ILE A 52 -4.93 -3.56 -10.28
C ILE A 52 -5.57 -3.00 -11.53
N ASP A 53 -6.88 -2.81 -11.52
CA ASP A 53 -7.56 -2.09 -12.60
C ASP A 53 -7.32 -0.59 -12.45
N GLY A 54 -6.70 0.04 -13.45
CA GLY A 54 -6.21 1.42 -13.38
C GLY A 54 -4.70 1.59 -13.16
N ASP A 55 -4.26 2.84 -13.23
CA ASP A 55 -2.85 3.25 -13.15
C ASP A 55 -2.61 4.44 -12.19
N THR A 56 -3.57 4.75 -11.32
CA THR A 56 -3.49 5.88 -10.38
C THR A 56 -3.23 5.44 -8.95
N LEU A 57 -2.77 6.38 -8.10
CA LEU A 57 -2.64 6.15 -6.66
C LEU A 57 -3.99 5.78 -6.02
N ARG A 58 -5.09 6.42 -6.45
CA ARG A 58 -6.45 6.09 -6.02
C ARG A 58 -6.79 4.64 -6.31
N ALA A 59 -6.60 4.20 -7.56
CA ALA A 59 -6.90 2.83 -7.97
C ALA A 59 -6.11 1.81 -7.13
N LEU A 60 -4.84 2.09 -6.83
CA LEU A 60 -4.02 1.28 -5.92
C LEU A 60 -4.66 1.16 -4.53
N LEU A 61 -5.03 2.28 -3.92
CA LEU A 61 -5.57 2.32 -2.56
C LEU A 61 -6.96 1.68 -2.46
N GLU A 62 -7.80 1.85 -3.49
CA GLU A 62 -9.12 1.24 -3.56
C GLU A 62 -9.06 -0.28 -3.69
N GLU A 63 -8.20 -0.80 -4.57
CA GLU A 63 -7.99 -2.25 -4.73
C GLU A 63 -7.43 -2.87 -3.44
N LEU A 64 -6.46 -2.21 -2.79
CA LEU A 64 -5.97 -2.64 -1.48
C LEU A 64 -7.12 -2.69 -0.46
N SER A 65 -7.95 -1.66 -0.37
CA SER A 65 -9.11 -1.65 0.54
C SER A 65 -10.06 -2.80 0.28
N ALA A 66 -10.39 -3.09 -0.97
CA ALA A 66 -11.24 -4.23 -1.33
C ALA A 66 -10.62 -5.55 -0.84
N ARG A 67 -9.34 -5.76 -1.12
CA ARG A 67 -8.60 -6.98 -0.76
C ARG A 67 -8.47 -7.21 0.74
N TYR A 68 -8.20 -6.16 1.51
CA TYR A 68 -8.16 -6.26 2.97
C TYR A 68 -9.56 -6.45 3.58
N LYS A 69 -10.62 -5.88 2.98
CA LYS A 69 -12.00 -6.11 3.41
C LYS A 69 -12.47 -7.55 3.19
N GLU A 70 -12.12 -8.17 2.06
CA GLU A 70 -12.37 -9.61 1.83
C GLU A 70 -11.75 -10.49 2.93
N ALA A 71 -10.67 -10.00 3.52
CA ALA A 71 -9.92 -10.63 4.59
C ALA A 71 -10.40 -10.29 6.01
N ASN A 72 -11.48 -9.52 6.16
CA ASN A 72 -11.96 -8.96 7.43
C ASN A 72 -10.92 -8.12 8.18
N VAL A 73 -10.04 -7.43 7.43
CA VAL A 73 -9.10 -6.45 7.99
C VAL A 73 -9.64 -5.06 7.70
N ASP A 74 -9.73 -4.23 8.73
CA ASP A 74 -10.12 -2.83 8.59
C ASP A 74 -8.97 -2.03 7.95
N PHE A 75 -9.09 -1.78 6.66
CA PHE A 75 -8.15 -0.99 5.87
C PHE A 75 -8.93 -0.13 4.89
N GLN A 76 -9.03 1.17 5.20
CA GLN A 76 -9.79 2.14 4.45
C GLN A 76 -9.03 3.47 4.34
N PRO A 77 -7.98 3.51 3.50
CA PRO A 77 -7.13 4.70 3.34
C PRO A 77 -7.85 5.87 2.68
N ILE A 78 -8.91 5.64 1.89
CA ILE A 78 -9.71 6.70 1.29
C ILE A 78 -10.98 6.89 2.10
N ASN A 79 -11.17 8.09 2.64
CA ASN A 79 -12.35 8.45 3.38
C ASN A 79 -13.55 8.63 2.42
N PRO A 80 -14.66 7.92 2.62
CA PRO A 80 -15.78 7.92 1.67
C PRO A 80 -16.60 9.22 1.72
N LYS A 81 -16.43 10.05 2.75
CA LYS A 81 -17.12 11.34 2.90
C LYS A 81 -16.37 12.47 2.19
N THR A 82 -15.05 12.48 2.29
CA THR A 82 -14.20 13.52 1.69
C THR A 82 -13.69 13.14 0.30
N ASN A 83 -13.73 11.84 -0.03
CA ASN A 83 -13.12 11.27 -1.23
C ASN A 83 -11.60 11.52 -1.33
N ASP A 84 -10.97 11.68 -0.17
CA ASP A 84 -9.55 11.98 -0.01
C ASP A 84 -8.91 11.04 1.02
N LEU A 85 -7.59 11.13 1.21
CA LEU A 85 -6.87 10.30 2.17
C LEU A 85 -7.42 10.51 3.59
N ASP A 86 -7.72 9.41 4.28
CA ASP A 86 -8.16 9.43 5.67
C ASP A 86 -7.01 9.83 6.60
N PHE A 87 -7.33 10.53 7.69
CA PHE A 87 -6.33 11.07 8.63
C PHE A 87 -5.57 10.00 9.41
N ASP A 88 -6.08 8.76 9.43
CA ASP A 88 -5.40 7.61 10.01
C ASP A 88 -4.28 7.06 9.11
N TYR A 89 -4.05 7.67 7.93
CA TYR A 89 -3.08 7.21 6.97
C TYR A 89 -2.15 8.31 6.49
N ASP A 90 -0.90 7.93 6.22
CA ASP A 90 0.09 8.75 5.54
C ASP A 90 0.52 8.04 4.27
N VAL A 91 0.44 8.71 3.12
CA VAL A 91 0.84 8.14 1.83
C VAL A 91 1.97 8.95 1.22
N LEU A 92 3.07 8.26 0.91
CA LEU A 92 4.24 8.81 0.25
C LEU A 92 4.40 8.17 -1.12
N VAL A 93 4.61 8.97 -2.16
CA VAL A 93 5.05 8.52 -3.49
C VAL A 93 6.47 9.01 -3.72
N ASN A 94 7.41 8.09 -3.96
CA ASN A 94 8.85 8.37 -4.11
C ASN A 94 9.41 9.25 -2.97
N GLY A 95 8.99 8.95 -1.74
CA GLY A 95 9.43 9.64 -0.53
C GLY A 95 8.77 11.01 -0.27
N LYS A 96 7.84 11.45 -1.11
CA LYS A 96 7.10 12.71 -0.94
C LYS A 96 5.64 12.44 -0.63
N ASN A 97 5.01 13.24 0.23
CA ASN A 97 3.58 13.10 0.51
C ASN A 97 2.76 13.24 -0.80
N TYR A 98 1.71 12.43 -0.95
CA TYR A 98 0.88 12.41 -2.16
C TYR A 98 0.33 13.80 -2.54
N VAL A 99 0.08 14.68 -1.56
CA VAL A 99 -0.37 16.06 -1.80
C VAL A 99 0.67 16.92 -2.53
N ALA A 100 1.94 16.51 -2.55
CA ALA A 100 2.97 17.17 -3.34
C ALA A 100 2.89 16.83 -4.83
N SER A 101 2.08 15.85 -5.22
CA SER A 101 1.76 15.56 -6.62
C SER A 101 0.69 16.51 -7.14
N ALA A 102 0.83 16.98 -8.38
CA ALA A 102 -0.12 17.92 -9.00
C ALA A 102 -1.56 17.36 -9.04
N ASP A 103 -1.69 16.04 -9.21
CA ASP A 103 -2.97 15.34 -9.33
C ASP A 103 -3.36 14.59 -8.04
N GLY A 104 -2.61 14.75 -6.95
CA GLY A 104 -2.91 14.10 -5.66
C GLY A 104 -3.12 12.59 -5.76
N LEU A 105 -4.30 12.11 -5.32
CA LEU A 105 -4.69 10.70 -5.42
C LEU A 105 -4.90 10.23 -6.87
N ASP A 106 -5.24 11.12 -7.78
CA ASP A 106 -5.47 10.77 -9.18
C ASP A 106 -4.18 10.77 -10.01
N ALA A 107 -3.04 11.05 -9.36
CA ALA A 107 -1.73 10.95 -9.98
C ALA A 107 -1.46 9.54 -10.49
N LYS A 108 -1.02 9.47 -11.75
CA LYS A 108 -0.59 8.22 -12.38
C LYS A 108 0.71 7.73 -11.79
N LEU A 109 0.72 6.46 -11.39
CA LEU A 109 1.90 5.76 -10.95
C LEU A 109 2.67 5.24 -12.16
N LYS A 110 3.97 5.49 -12.15
CA LYS A 110 4.90 5.08 -13.20
C LYS A 110 5.65 3.82 -12.79
N ASP A 111 6.35 3.26 -13.76
CA ASP A 111 7.21 2.11 -13.53
C ASP A 111 8.26 2.42 -12.45
N ASP A 112 8.40 1.48 -11.53
CA ASP A 112 9.27 1.53 -10.36
C ASP A 112 8.93 2.63 -9.33
N ASP A 113 7.79 3.33 -9.46
CA ASP A 113 7.32 4.24 -8.42
C ASP A 113 7.12 3.48 -7.10
N THR A 114 7.68 4.05 -6.03
CA THR A 114 7.53 3.51 -4.68
C THR A 114 6.44 4.25 -3.94
N VAL A 115 5.39 3.52 -3.57
CA VAL A 115 4.33 4.01 -2.69
C VAL A 115 4.51 3.43 -1.30
N ILE A 116 4.54 4.29 -0.28
CA ILE A 116 4.53 3.88 1.12
C ILE A 116 3.20 4.28 1.71
N VAL A 117 2.43 3.30 2.21
CA VAL A 117 1.20 3.53 2.95
C VAL A 117 1.47 3.25 4.42
N LYS A 118 1.49 4.29 5.23
CA LYS A 118 1.66 4.20 6.69
C LYS A 118 0.28 4.25 7.33
N MET A 119 0.04 3.31 8.26
CA MET A 119 -1.09 3.39 9.16
C MET A 119 -0.65 4.17 10.39
N LEU A 120 -1.17 5.37 10.56
CA LEU A 120 -0.91 6.24 11.70
C LEU A 120 -1.72 5.72 12.88
N TRP A 121 -1.15 4.74 13.58
CA TRP A 121 -1.76 4.22 14.80
C TRP A 121 -2.06 5.37 15.78
N ARG A 122 -3.34 5.56 16.10
CA ARG A 122 -3.73 6.06 17.41
C ARG A 122 -3.77 4.89 18.36
N TRP A 123 -2.81 4.85 19.27
CA TRP A 123 -2.94 4.03 20.47
C TRP A 123 -3.94 4.74 21.38
N ASP A 124 -5.22 4.45 21.18
CA ASP A 124 -6.24 4.72 22.17
C ASP A 124 -6.16 3.54 23.16
N GLY A 125 -5.55 3.78 24.31
CA GLY A 125 -5.12 2.80 25.32
C GLY A 125 -6.11 1.70 25.71
#